data_AF-A0AAI9WZT8-F1
#
_entry.id   AF-A0AAI9WZT8-F1
#
_cell.length_a   1.000
_cell.length_b   1.000
_cell.length_c   1.000
_cell.angle_alpha   90.00
_cell.angle_beta   90.00
_cell.angle_gamma   90.00
#
_symmetry.space_group_name_H-M   'P 1'
#
loop_
_entity.id
_entity.type
_entity.pdbx_description
1 polymer ?
#
loop_
_entity_poly.entity_id
_entity_poly.type
_entity_poly.pdbx_seq_one_letter_code
_entity_poly.pdbx_strand_id
1 'polypeptide(L)'
;MSVTQFPPLLSENDCQKYKVPLKWRDRCAAYFALYQTCLIRQSANSSVNCKHDKHSWEECENLDLIRRKQELKEAKDKRREELASASSS
;
A
#
# COMPACT_ATOMS: atom_id res chain seq x y z
N MET A 1 -6.64 9.10 12.36
CA MET A 1 -6.42 7.74 12.90
C MET A 1 -5.18 7.25 12.19
N SER A 2 -4.13 6.87 12.91
CA SER A 2 -2.89 6.39 12.28
C SER A 2 -3.02 4.92 11.91
N VAL A 3 -2.86 4.58 10.63
CA VAL A 3 -2.74 3.19 10.17
C VAL A 3 -1.41 2.59 10.65
N THR A 4 -1.48 1.63 11.57
CA THR A 4 -0.30 0.95 12.13
C THR A 4 -0.10 -0.47 11.60
N GLN A 5 -1.09 -1.01 10.88
CA GLN A 5 -1.10 -2.36 10.33
C GLN A 5 -1.75 -2.38 8.95
N PHE A 6 -1.34 -3.33 8.12
CA PHE A 6 -1.97 -3.53 6.81
C PHE A 6 -3.40 -4.06 6.97
N PRO A 7 -4.34 -3.63 6.11
CA PRO A 7 -5.66 -4.25 6.05
C PRO A 7 -5.57 -5.68 5.50
N PRO A 8 -6.63 -6.49 5.64
CA PRO A 8 -6.74 -7.76 4.93
C PRO A 8 -6.55 -7.57 3.43
N LEU A 9 -5.85 -8.51 2.78
CA LEU A 9 -5.67 -8.47 1.34
C LEU A 9 -7.02 -8.53 0.62
N LEU A 10 -7.23 -7.63 -0.32
CA LEU A 10 -8.43 -7.58 -1.13
C LEU A 10 -8.37 -8.70 -2.18
N SER A 11 -9.45 -9.47 -2.31
CA SER A 11 -9.51 -10.55 -3.30
C SER A 11 -9.40 -9.99 -4.73
N GLU A 12 -8.99 -10.82 -5.69
CA GLU A 12 -8.92 -10.40 -7.09
C GLU A 12 -10.30 -9.99 -7.64
N ASN A 13 -11.33 -10.76 -7.31
CA ASN A 13 -12.72 -10.47 -7.69
C ASN A 13 -13.17 -9.12 -7.11
N ASP A 14 -12.82 -8.82 -5.86
CA ASP A 14 -13.13 -7.52 -5.25
C ASP A 14 -12.32 -6.38 -5.87
N CYS A 15 -11.04 -6.59 -6.20
CA CYS A 15 -10.23 -5.60 -6.92
C CYS A 15 -10.87 -5.23 -8.27
N GLN A 16 -11.44 -6.21 -8.98
CA GLN A 16 -12.18 -5.96 -10.22
C GLN A 16 -13.51 -5.24 -9.95
N LYS A 17 -14.29 -5.72 -8.97
CA LYS A 17 -15.59 -5.15 -8.57
C LYS A 17 -15.49 -3.68 -8.21
N TYR A 18 -14.49 -3.30 -7.41
CA TYR A 18 -14.27 -1.91 -6.99
C TYR A 18 -13.38 -1.12 -7.96
N LYS A 19 -13.06 -1.71 -9.13
CA LYS A 19 -12.27 -1.07 -10.19
C LYS A 19 -10.91 -0.55 -9.71
N VAL A 20 -10.25 -1.30 -8.82
CA VAL A 20 -8.89 -0.99 -8.36
C VAL A 20 -7.90 -1.15 -9.52
N PRO A 21 -7.23 -0.07 -9.95
CA PRO A 21 -6.17 -0.12 -10.96
C PRO A 21 -5.04 -1.05 -10.56
N LEU A 22 -4.45 -1.75 -11.54
CA LEU A 22 -3.41 -2.75 -11.31
C LEU A 22 -2.26 -2.25 -10.42
N LYS A 23 -1.83 -1.00 -10.61
CA LYS A 23 -0.76 -0.36 -9.82
C LYS A 23 -1.08 -0.17 -8.33
N TRP A 24 -2.34 -0.29 -7.93
CA TRP A 24 -2.82 -0.14 -6.56
C TRP A 24 -3.46 -1.45 -6.03
N ARG A 25 -3.23 -2.58 -6.71
CA ARG A 25 -3.62 -3.92 -6.25
C ARG A 25 -2.53 -4.52 -5.36
N ASP A 26 -2.14 -3.79 -4.34
CA ASP A 26 -1.12 -4.17 -3.36
C ASP A 26 -1.76 -4.46 -1.99
N ARG A 27 -0.95 -4.45 -0.93
CA ARG A 27 -1.41 -4.68 0.45
C ARG A 27 -2.39 -3.61 0.95
N CYS A 28 -2.44 -2.45 0.31
CA CYS A 28 -3.28 -1.31 0.68
C CYS A 28 -4.54 -1.16 -0.18
N ALA A 29 -4.76 -2.09 -1.12
CA ALA A 29 -5.90 -2.10 -2.05
C ALA A 29 -7.26 -2.00 -1.37
N ALA A 30 -7.43 -2.58 -0.17
CA ALA A 30 -8.68 -2.50 0.58
C ALA A 30 -9.05 -1.05 0.96
N TYR A 31 -8.08 -0.24 1.39
CA TYR A 31 -8.33 1.18 1.67
C TYR A 31 -8.52 1.99 0.39
N PHE A 32 -7.80 1.66 -0.69
CA PHE A 32 -8.06 2.29 -1.98
C PHE A 32 -9.49 2.03 -2.48
N ALA A 33 -10.01 0.81 -2.32
CA ALA A 33 -11.38 0.48 -2.71
C ALA A 33 -12.44 1.31 -1.94
N LEU A 34 -12.21 1.59 -0.66
CA LEU A 34 -13.07 2.48 0.14
C LEU A 34 -12.99 3.92 -0.40
N TYR A 35 -11.79 4.43 -0.63
CA TYR A 35 -11.59 5.76 -1.21
C TYR A 35 -12.25 5.89 -2.59
N GLN A 36 -12.09 4.90 -3.46
CA GLN A 36 -12.72 4.84 -4.77
C GLN A 36 -14.26 4.85 -4.68
N THR A 37 -14.82 4.13 -3.72
CA THR A 37 -16.26 4.13 -3.45
C THR A 37 -16.73 5.51 -2.98
N CYS A 38 -15.96 6.19 -2.13
CA CYS A 38 -16.26 7.55 -1.72
C CYS A 38 -16.20 8.54 -2.90
N LEU A 39 -15.18 8.45 -3.77
CA LEU A 39 -15.08 9.30 -4.96
C LEU A 39 -16.30 9.17 -5.88
N ILE A 40 -16.83 7.95 -6.04
CA ILE A 40 -18.07 7.73 -6.80
C ILE A 40 -19.24 8.47 -6.14
N ARG A 41 -19.39 8.36 -4.81
CA ARG A 41 -20.42 9.09 -4.05
C ARG A 41 -20.24 10.60 -4.15
N GLN A 42 -19.01 11.09 -4.09
CA GLN A 42 -18.67 12.51 -4.22
C GLN A 42 -18.99 13.06 -5.61
N SER A 43 -18.80 12.27 -6.66
CA SER A 43 -19.17 12.68 -8.02
C SER A 43 -20.68 12.86 -8.19
N ALA A 44 -21.50 12.11 -7.43
CA ALA A 44 -22.95 12.24 -7.40
C ALA A 44 -23.46 13.30 -6.40
N ASN A 45 -22.67 13.61 -5.36
CA ASN A 45 -23.02 14.58 -4.33
C ASN A 45 -21.77 15.32 -3.84
N SER A 46 -21.64 16.59 -4.22
CA SER A 46 -20.50 17.44 -3.89
C SER A 46 -20.33 17.74 -2.40
N SER A 47 -21.34 17.47 -1.56
CA SER A 47 -21.23 17.59 -0.10
C SER A 47 -20.48 16.43 0.56
N VAL A 48 -20.25 15.32 -0.14
CA VAL A 48 -19.47 14.18 0.37
C VAL A 48 -17.98 14.55 0.42
N ASN A 49 -17.32 14.24 1.53
CA ASN A 49 -15.90 14.50 1.74
C ASN A 49 -15.12 13.19 1.91
N CYS A 50 -14.20 12.92 0.99
CA CYS A 50 -13.39 11.70 0.96
C CYS A 50 -11.98 11.85 1.56
N LYS A 51 -11.69 12.95 2.27
CA LYS A 51 -10.37 13.20 2.89
C LYS A 51 -9.96 12.10 3.87
N HIS A 52 -10.91 11.56 4.62
CA HIS A 52 -10.63 10.49 5.58
C HIS A 52 -10.15 9.22 4.88
N ASP A 53 -10.92 8.71 3.92
CA ASP A 53 -10.58 7.48 3.19
C ASP A 53 -9.28 7.64 2.39
N LYS A 54 -9.08 8.82 1.80
CA LYS A 54 -7.82 9.17 1.13
C LYS A 54 -6.64 9.08 2.10
N HIS A 55 -6.76 9.70 3.28
CA HIS A 55 -5.68 9.72 4.26
C HIS A 55 -5.38 8.32 4.80
N SER A 56 -6.39 7.50 5.06
CA SER A 56 -6.18 6.10 5.47
C SER A 56 -5.47 5.26 4.41
N TRP A 57 -5.78 5.46 3.12
CA TRP A 57 -5.02 4.84 2.04
C TRP A 57 -3.57 5.34 2.00
N GLU A 58 -3.35 6.66 2.07
CA GLU A 58 -2.01 7.26 2.05
C GLU A 58 -1.13 6.82 3.23
N GLU A 59 -1.69 6.67 4.43
CA GLU A 59 -0.95 6.15 5.58
C GLU A 59 -0.56 4.68 5.41
N CYS A 60 -1.42 3.86 4.82
CA CYS A 60 -1.07 2.47 4.49
C CYS A 60 0.06 2.40 3.47
N GLU A 61 0.02 3.22 2.42
CA GLU A 61 1.10 3.32 1.43
C GLU A 61 2.42 3.76 2.06
N ASN A 62 2.35 4.68 3.03
CA ASN A 62 3.53 5.09 3.79
C ASN A 62 4.11 3.94 4.62
N LEU A 63 3.24 3.15 5.26
CA LEU A 63 3.64 1.95 6.00
C LEU A 63 4.31 0.92 5.07
N ASP A 64 3.78 0.69 3.87
CA ASP A 64 4.40 -0.21 2.89
C ASP A 64 5.74 0.33 2.37
N LEU A 65 5.85 1.66 2.17
CA LEU A 65 7.11 2.29 1.81
C LEU A 65 8.19 2.09 2.89
N ILE A 66 7.84 2.25 4.16
CA ILE A 66 8.75 2.01 5.28
C ILE A 66 9.20 0.55 5.30
N ARG A 67 8.28 -0.41 5.14
CA ARG A 67 8.59 -1.84 5.03
C ARG A 67 9.58 -2.11 3.90
N ARG A 68 9.32 -1.59 2.69
CA ARG A 68 10.20 -1.79 1.52
C ARG A 68 11.59 -1.18 1.72
N LYS A 69 11.69 -0.04 2.40
CA LYS A 69 13.00 0.56 2.75
C LYS A 69 13.80 -0.34 3.70
N GLN A 70 13.13 -0.97 4.66
CA GLN A 70 13.77 -1.91 5.58
C GLN A 70 14.25 -3.17 4.84
N GLU A 71 13.41 -3.78 3.99
CA GLU A 71 13.78 -4.92 3.15
C GLU A 71 14.98 -4.61 2.24
N LEU A 72 15.00 -3.42 1.64
CA LEU A 72 16.12 -2.98 0.82
C LEU A 72 17.40 -2.83 1.64
N LYS A 73 17.32 -2.31 2.87
CA LYS A 73 18.47 -2.19 3.77
C LYS A 73 19.05 -3.57 4.09
N GLU A 74 18.19 -4.50 4.51
CA GLU A 74 18.59 -5.88 4.83
C GLU A 74 19.20 -6.61 3.62
N ALA A 75 18.62 -6.44 2.42
CA ALA A 75 19.17 -7.03 1.20
C ALA A 75 20.55 -6.45 0.84
N LYS A 76 20.76 -5.14 1.07
CA LYS A 76 22.06 -4.50 0.86
C LYS A 76 23.12 -5.01 1.83
N ASP A 77 22.76 -5.17 3.11
CA ASP A 77 23.70 -5.65 4.13
C ASP A 77 24.10 -7.12 3.86
N LYS A 78 23.13 -7.99 3.56
CA LYS A 78 23.41 -9.39 3.15
C LYS A 78 24.35 -9.47 1.95
N ARG A 79 24.09 -8.65 0.91
CA ARG A 79 24.94 -8.63 -0.28
C ARG A 79 26.36 -8.15 0.02
N ARG A 80 26.54 -7.21 0.96
CA ARG A 80 27.87 -6.76 1.40
C ARG A 80 28.62 -7.88 2.11
N GLU A 81 27.94 -8.63 2.98
CA GLU A 81 28.50 -9.78 3.69
C GLU A 81 28.91 -10.91 2.73
N GLU A 82 28.04 -11.24 1.75
CA GLU A 82 28.34 -12.22 0.70
C GLU A 82 29.56 -11.84 -0.14
N LEU A 83 29.68 -10.57 -0.52
CA LEU A 83 30.84 -10.08 -1.26
C LEU A 83 32.12 -10.10 -0.42
N ALA A 84 32.01 -9.79 0.87
CA ALA A 84 33.14 -9.85 1.79
C ALA A 84 33.62 -11.29 2.01
N SER A 85 32.70 -12.25 2.19
CA SER A 85 33.04 -13.68 2.37
C SER A 85 33.61 -14.30 1.10
N ALA A 86 33.10 -13.92 -0.08
CA ALA A 86 33.62 -14.34 -1.38
C ALA A 86 35.01 -13.77 -1.69
N SER A 87 35.38 -12.62 -1.12
CA SER A 87 36.71 -12.03 -1.30
C SER A 87 37.77 -12.59 -0.35
N SER A 88 37.34 -13.30 0.70
CA SER A 88 38.22 -13.94 1.70
C SER A 88 38.45 -15.45 1.46
N SER A 89 37.85 -16.02 0.41
CA SER A 89 38.04 -17.42 -0.03
C SER A 89 38.87 -17.46 -1.30
#